data_AF-A0A962X714-F1
#
_entry.id   AF-A0A962X714-F1
#
_cell.length_a   1.000
_cell.length_b   1.000
_cell.length_c   1.000
_cell.angle_alpha   90.00
_cell.angle_beta   90.00
_cell.angle_gamma   90.00
#
_symmetry.space_group_name_H-M   'P 1'
#
loop_
_entity.id
_entity.type
_entity.pdbx_description
1 polymer ?
#
loop_
_entity_poly.entity_id
_entity_poly.type
_entity_poly.pdbx_seq_one_letter_code
_entity_poly.pdbx_strand_id
1 'polypeptide(L)'
;MAKFSLKPNPTPAVEPDINPEALEAFAAGARGRDTGKAEAPPWDHFDPNAKPRYNVAIRLNDYQLAMLRYLAEARDISQQKLLNRHLIPILKQLTLEQWATERNPSN
;
A
#
# COMPACT_ATOMS: atom_id res chain seq x y z
N MET A 1 50.87 0.35 -11.74
CA MET A 1 50.01 1.56 -11.69
C MET A 1 49.54 1.86 -13.11
N ALA A 2 48.29 1.55 -13.43
CA ALA A 2 47.73 1.79 -14.77
C ALA A 2 47.22 3.23 -14.88
N LYS A 3 47.75 4.00 -15.83
CA LYS A 3 47.31 5.36 -16.12
C LYS A 3 45.98 5.30 -16.87
N PHE A 4 44.88 5.64 -16.20
CA PHE A 4 43.59 5.88 -16.85
C PHE A 4 43.70 7.19 -17.66
N SER A 5 43.77 7.07 -18.98
CA SER A 5 43.69 8.22 -19.87
C SER A 5 42.25 8.29 -20.40
N LEU A 6 41.46 9.23 -19.88
CA LEU A 6 40.17 9.60 -20.47
C LEU A 6 40.47 10.26 -21.83
N LYS A 7 39.99 9.64 -22.92
CA LYS A 7 39.98 10.30 -24.22
C LYS A 7 39.03 11.49 -24.15
N PRO A 8 39.40 12.66 -24.70
CA PRO A 8 38.50 13.80 -24.73
C PRO A 8 37.23 13.43 -25.51
N ASN A 9 36.09 13.68 -24.88
CA ASN A 9 34.77 13.48 -25.47
C ASN A 9 34.68 14.34 -26.74
N PRO A 10 34.35 13.79 -27.92
CA PRO A 10 34.12 14.62 -29.09
C PRO A 10 32.90 15.49 -28.79
N THR A 11 33.14 16.78 -28.55
CA THR A 11 32.09 17.77 -28.44
C THR A 11 31.36 17.80 -29.78
N PRO A 12 30.05 17.49 -29.86
CA PRO A 12 29.32 17.63 -31.11
C PRO A 12 29.30 19.12 -31.46
N ALA A 13 29.95 19.50 -32.56
CA ALA A 13 29.99 20.88 -33.06
C ALA A 13 28.71 21.26 -33.82
N VAL A 14 27.66 20.44 -33.73
CA VAL A 14 26.38 20.63 -34.40
C VAL A 14 25.33 20.52 -33.31
N GLU A 15 24.64 21.63 -33.04
CA GLU A 15 23.38 21.59 -32.29
C GLU A 15 22.46 20.59 -33.01
N PRO A 16 22.02 19.50 -32.37
CA PRO A 16 21.14 18.56 -33.03
C PRO A 16 19.88 19.33 -33.46
N ASP A 17 19.46 19.14 -34.71
CA ASP A 17 18.19 19.66 -35.22
C ASP A 17 17.06 18.93 -34.48
N ILE A 18 16.66 19.49 -33.34
CA ILE A 18 15.63 18.91 -32.47
C ILE A 18 14.30 19.22 -33.14
N ASN A 19 13.76 18.24 -33.87
CA ASN A 19 12.40 18.33 -34.38
C ASN A 19 11.43 18.46 -33.18
N PRO A 20 10.72 19.59 -33.04
CA PRO A 20 9.85 19.84 -31.90
C PRO A 20 8.71 18.83 -31.82
N GLU A 21 8.21 18.33 -32.95
CA GLU A 21 7.15 17.31 -32.98
C GLU A 21 7.65 15.96 -32.47
N ALA A 22 8.89 15.59 -32.78
CA ALA A 22 9.49 14.34 -32.29
C ALA A 22 9.80 14.44 -30.79
N LEU A 23 10.20 15.61 -30.31
CA LEU A 23 10.39 15.88 -28.88
C LEU A 23 9.05 15.84 -28.13
N GLU A 24 7.99 16.42 -28.71
CA GLU A 24 6.64 16.37 -28.14
C GLU A 24 6.07 14.95 -28.15
N ALA A 25 6.25 14.18 -29.21
CA ALA A 25 5.84 12.78 -29.27
C ALA A 25 6.59 11.90 -28.25
N PHE A 26 7.89 12.14 -28.06
CA PHE A 26 8.70 11.49 -27.03
C PHE A 26 8.26 11.92 -25.62
N ALA A 27 8.00 13.20 -25.39
CA ALA A 27 7.50 13.73 -24.13
C ALA A 27 6.08 13.23 -23.83
N ALA A 28 5.22 13.09 -24.83
CA ALA A 28 3.89 12.48 -24.71
C ALA A 28 3.98 10.98 -24.36
N GLY A 29 4.93 10.25 -24.96
CA GLY A 29 5.23 8.87 -24.61
C GLY A 29 5.81 8.69 -23.20
N ALA A 30 6.56 9.68 -22.71
CA ALA A 30 7.13 9.68 -21.35
C ALA A 30 6.12 10.10 -20.28
N ARG A 31 5.22 11.06 -20.57
CA ARG A 31 4.14 11.49 -19.66
C ARG A 31 3.08 10.40 -19.43
N GLY A 32 2.97 9.43 -20.34
CA GLY A 32 2.04 8.30 -20.21
C GLY A 32 2.50 7.18 -19.28
N ARG A 33 3.72 7.22 -18.72
CA ARG A 33 4.25 6.12 -17.87
C ARG A 33 4.08 6.30 -16.37
N ASP A 34 3.78 7.51 -15.88
CA ASP A 34 3.73 7.78 -14.43
C ASP A 34 2.32 8.03 -13.87
N THR A 35 1.27 7.98 -14.69
CA THR A 35 -0.12 8.09 -14.19
C THR A 35 -0.73 6.76 -13.74
N GLY A 36 0.01 5.66 -13.78
CA GLY A 36 -0.49 4.30 -13.56
C GLY A 36 0.02 3.58 -12.32
N LYS A 37 0.84 4.20 -11.45
CA LYS A 37 1.12 3.61 -10.14
C LYS A 37 -0.07 3.93 -9.25
N ALA A 38 -1.05 3.03 -9.22
CA ALA A 38 -2.01 2.99 -8.12
C ALA A 38 -1.21 3.08 -6.82
N GLU A 39 -1.35 4.20 -6.12
CA GLU A 39 -0.60 4.47 -4.91
C GLU A 39 -0.89 3.33 -3.92
N ALA A 40 0.16 2.61 -3.54
CA ALA A 40 0.04 1.47 -2.66
C ALA A 40 -0.48 1.93 -1.29
N PRO A 41 -1.28 1.10 -0.58
CA PRO A 41 -1.68 1.39 0.79
C PRO A 41 -0.50 1.76 1.69
N PRO A 42 -0.66 2.68 2.65
CA PRO A 42 0.43 3.11 3.52
C PRO A 42 0.94 1.95 4.39
N TRP A 43 0.16 0.89 4.56
CA TRP A 43 0.53 -0.32 5.28
C TRP A 43 1.10 -1.45 4.41
N ASP A 44 1.28 -1.26 3.10
CA ASP A 44 1.74 -2.31 2.16
C ASP A 44 3.14 -2.84 2.48
N HIS A 45 3.98 -2.01 3.12
CA HIS A 45 5.34 -2.38 3.50
C HIS A 45 5.44 -3.25 4.77
N PHE A 46 4.33 -3.52 5.47
CA PHE A 46 4.32 -4.38 6.66
C PHE A 46 4.07 -5.85 6.29
N ASP A 47 4.79 -6.77 6.95
CA ASP A 47 4.57 -8.20 6.79
C ASP A 47 3.25 -8.65 7.47
N PRO A 48 2.27 -9.19 6.71
CA PRO A 48 0.99 -9.64 7.27
C PRO A 48 1.10 -10.86 8.19
N ASN A 49 2.22 -11.60 8.14
CA ASN A 49 2.49 -12.78 8.97
C ASN A 49 3.39 -12.47 10.17
N ALA A 50 3.74 -11.20 10.39
CA ALA A 50 4.53 -10.78 11.53
C ALA A 50 3.83 -11.16 12.85
N LYS A 51 4.63 -11.56 13.84
CA LYS A 51 4.11 -11.92 15.17
C LYS A 51 3.44 -10.70 15.83
N PRO A 52 2.26 -10.86 16.46
CA PRO A 52 1.61 -9.77 17.21
C PRO A 52 2.50 -9.23 18.32
N ARG A 53 2.67 -7.90 18.38
CA ARG A 53 3.48 -7.20 19.41
C ARG A 53 2.68 -6.26 20.31
N TYR A 54 1.46 -5.91 19.91
CA TYR A 54 0.64 -4.89 20.57
C TYR A 54 -0.64 -5.52 21.13
N ASN A 55 -1.13 -4.96 22.24
CA ASN A 55 -2.39 -5.36 22.87
C ASN A 55 -3.44 -4.25 22.68
N VAL A 56 -4.69 -4.66 22.50
CA VAL A 56 -5.85 -3.75 22.43
C VAL A 56 -6.80 -4.08 23.58
N ALA A 57 -7.21 -3.07 24.33
CA ALA A 57 -8.23 -3.19 25.38
C ALA A 57 -9.55 -2.59 24.89
N ILE A 58 -10.63 -3.35 24.98
CA ILE A 58 -11.98 -2.94 24.55
C ILE A 58 -12.87 -2.90 25.79
N ARG A 59 -13.60 -1.79 25.98
CA ARG A 59 -14.61 -1.67 27.03
C ARG A 59 -15.94 -2.22 26.51
N LEU A 60 -16.54 -3.14 27.26
CA LEU A 60 -17.81 -3.76 26.94
C LEU A 60 -18.81 -3.44 28.05
N ASN A 61 -20.07 -3.24 27.68
CA ASN A 61 -21.17 -3.28 28.65
C ASN A 61 -21.60 -4.72 28.93
N ASP A 62 -22.48 -4.91 29.92
CA ASP A 62 -22.93 -6.24 30.35
C ASP A 62 -23.58 -7.04 29.22
N TYR A 63 -24.37 -6.38 28.39
CA TYR A 63 -25.04 -6.99 27.23
C TYR A 63 -24.01 -7.58 26.24
N GLN A 64 -22.99 -6.80 25.87
CA GLN A 64 -21.95 -7.21 24.94
C GLN A 64 -21.07 -8.31 25.53
N LEU A 65 -20.73 -8.23 26.82
CA LEU A 65 -19.95 -9.25 27.50
C LEU A 65 -20.71 -10.58 27.57
N ALA A 66 -22.02 -10.55 27.82
CA ALA A 66 -22.87 -11.74 27.82
C ALA A 66 -22.89 -12.41 26.43
N MET A 67 -23.06 -11.61 25.36
CA MET A 67 -23.01 -12.13 23.98
C MET A 67 -21.65 -12.77 23.65
N LEU A 68 -20.55 -12.12 24.05
CA LEU A 68 -19.19 -12.63 23.81
C LEU A 68 -18.95 -13.97 24.51
N ARG A 69 -19.38 -14.09 25.77
CA ARG A 69 -19.27 -15.33 26.56
C ARG A 69 -20.05 -16.46 25.92
N TYR A 70 -21.33 -16.23 25.63
CA TYR A 70 -22.19 -17.21 24.99
C TYR A 70 -21.59 -17.75 23.68
N LEU A 71 -21.11 -16.86 22.82
CA LEU A 71 -20.56 -17.27 21.52
C LEU A 71 -19.21 -18.00 21.64
N ALA A 72 -18.39 -17.63 22.64
CA ALA A 72 -17.12 -18.29 22.92
C ALA A 72 -17.34 -19.73 23.41
N GLU A 73 -18.28 -19.91 24.35
CA GLU A 73 -18.69 -21.21 24.87
C GLU A 73 -19.28 -22.10 23.76
N ALA A 74 -20.22 -21.57 22.97
CA ALA A 74 -20.85 -22.32 21.89
C ALA A 74 -19.88 -22.82 20.80
N ARG A 75 -18.70 -22.19 20.68
CA ARG A 75 -17.66 -22.53 19.70
C ARG A 75 -16.43 -23.21 20.30
N ASP A 76 -16.44 -23.48 21.61
CA ASP A 76 -15.33 -24.06 22.37
C ASP A 76 -13.98 -23.35 22.11
N ILE A 77 -13.99 -22.02 22.17
CA ILE A 77 -12.78 -21.20 22.00
C ILE A 77 -12.73 -20.08 23.04
N SER A 78 -11.52 -19.63 23.39
CA SER A 78 -11.38 -18.47 24.28
C SER A 78 -11.97 -17.20 23.67
N GLN A 79 -12.45 -16.28 24.51
CA GLN A 79 -12.98 -14.98 24.08
C GLN A 79 -11.95 -14.19 23.27
N GLN A 80 -10.67 -14.22 23.67
CA GLN A 80 -9.59 -13.58 22.92
C GLN A 80 -9.40 -14.20 21.53
N LYS A 81 -9.43 -15.53 21.42
CA LYS A 81 -9.31 -16.22 20.13
C LYS A 81 -10.52 -15.93 19.24
N LEU A 82 -11.71 -15.85 19.82
CA LEU A 82 -12.92 -15.46 19.12
C LEU A 82 -12.82 -14.03 18.57
N LEU A 83 -12.43 -13.07 19.42
CA LEU A 83 -12.23 -11.68 19.01
C LEU A 83 -11.18 -11.59 17.91
N ASN A 84 -10.00 -12.21 18.06
CA ASN A 84 -8.97 -12.18 17.02
C ASN A 84 -9.43 -12.79 15.69
N ARG A 85 -10.19 -13.89 15.75
CA ARG A 85 -10.70 -14.58 14.55
C ARG A 85 -11.65 -13.70 13.74
N HIS A 86 -12.41 -12.82 14.38
CA HIS A 86 -13.44 -12.00 13.71
C HIS A 86 -13.03 -10.54 13.53
N LEU A 87 -12.42 -9.92 14.54
CA LEU A 87 -12.06 -8.50 14.53
C LEU A 87 -10.98 -8.19 13.49
N ILE A 88 -9.96 -9.04 13.35
CA ILE A 88 -8.85 -8.79 12.41
C ILE A 88 -9.33 -8.81 10.94
N PRO A 89 -10.12 -9.80 10.48
CA PRO A 89 -10.70 -9.75 9.14
C PRO A 89 -11.59 -8.52 8.91
N ILE A 90 -12.44 -8.17 9.88
CA ILE A 90 -13.32 -7.00 9.77
C ILE A 90 -12.51 -5.71 9.65
N LEU A 91 -11.47 -5.52 10.47
CA LEU A 91 -10.60 -4.35 10.39
C LEU A 91 -9.93 -4.24 9.02
N LYS A 92 -9.44 -5.35 8.46
CA LYS A 92 -8.84 -5.35 7.11
C LYS A 92 -9.85 -4.93 6.05
N GLN A 93 -11.06 -5.49 6.10
CA GLN A 93 -12.13 -5.16 5.16
C GLN A 93 -12.49 -3.67 5.23
N LEU A 94 -12.80 -3.16 6.42
CA LEU A 94 -13.16 -1.74 6.60
C LEU A 94 -12.04 -0.80 6.14
N THR A 95 -10.79 -1.17 6.41
CA THR A 95 -9.63 -0.37 6.02
C THR A 95 -9.44 -0.34 4.49
N LEU A 96 -9.67 -1.46 3.80
CA LEU A 96 -9.62 -1.53 2.34
C LEU A 96 -10.79 -0.78 1.69
N GLU A 97 -11.99 -0.89 2.25
CA GLU A 97 -13.19 -0.15 1.80
C GLU A 97 -12.97 1.37 1.92
N GLN A 98 -12.45 1.83 3.06
CA GLN A 98 -12.10 3.23 3.26
C GLN A 98 -11.04 3.69 2.26
N TRP A 99 -9.97 2.91 2.07
CA TRP A 99 -8.89 3.23 1.12
C TRP A 99 -9.38 3.34 -0.33
N ALA A 100 -10.29 2.45 -0.73
CA ALA A 100 -10.92 2.47 -2.04
C ALA A 100 -11.83 3.69 -2.21
N THR A 101 -12.59 4.05 -1.16
CA THR A 101 -13.50 5.21 -1.16
C THR A 101 -12.74 6.53 -1.31
N GLU A 102 -11.61 6.69 -0.62
CA GLU A 102 -10.76 7.88 -0.72
C GLU A 102 -10.16 8.06 -2.14
N ARG A 103 -9.99 6.97 -2.89
CA ARG A 103 -9.43 6.96 -4.25
C ARG A 103 -10.45 7.05 -5.36
N ASN A 104 -11.67 6.60 -5.12
CA ASN A 104 -12.79 6.71 -6.03
C ASN A 104 -13.93 7.49 -5.35
N PRO A 105 -13.78 8.81 -5.14
CA PRO A 105 -14.78 9.61 -4.44
C PRO A 105 -16.10 9.79 -5.21
N SER A 106 -16.28 9.19 -6.40
CA SER A 106 -17.53 9.27 -7.16
C SER A 106 -17.69 8.12 -8.15
N ASN A 107 -18.77 7.36 -7.99
CA ASN A 107 -19.65 6.98 -9.08
C ASN A 107 -21.08 7.32 -8.63
#